data_AF-A0ABD3QHP0-F1
#
_entry.id   AF-A0ABD3QHP0-F1
#
_cell.length_a   1.000
_cell.length_b   1.000
_cell.length_c   1.000
_cell.angle_alpha   90.00
_cell.angle_beta   90.00
_cell.angle_gamma   90.00
#
_symmetry.space_group_name_H-M   'P 1'
#
loop_
_entity.id
_entity.type
_entity.pdbx_description
1 polymer ?
#
loop_
_entity_poly.entity_id
_entity_poly.type
_entity_poly.pdbx_seq_one_letter_code
_entity_poly.pdbx_strand_id
1 'polypeptide(L)'
;MVKIGRSATSKWSWTNNAVTILVLLYIVLAFVGTLLLFTVFIRANSNTTDGAGNKPGPETSIRNLPADWQEIYKKGSKNLRDWKKNGLEKSMVLTYPGVDDKIADILRTARVEIDEETASRLPTWEDVVSQYGEKPIIHGLEKCETYRNMVKPEDRMIGPAGIFNTGTNLFFQLMKENCDIKEAAHSTSHKEPRKNGIRYQVPWGKHNPVSKHRFKNAAKAWGEGIKQDDVMPFVLIKDPYHWMGSECRHEYLLKWTHSKDDCPNLIDKSIQDAFVPQPVTATFALSTEKYESLVDVWNTWYNEYEQQTFPMIQTRFEDLVFHGEEVLRTACECVGGVFTDNFVYIERNAKEDLPLNAGANGLVDTLIQVGNSKNRFEGFTDREILYANENLDQGLMSKFGYAPPPFI
;
A
#
# COMPACT_ATOMS: atom_id res chain seq x y z
N MET A 1 0.12 86.61 -56.70
CA MET A 1 -0.38 86.87 -55.33
C MET A 1 0.20 85.80 -54.40
N VAL A 2 0.58 86.19 -53.17
CA VAL A 2 1.05 85.35 -52.02
C VAL A 2 2.52 84.88 -52.11
N LYS A 3 3.50 85.56 -51.48
CA LYS A 3 3.94 85.68 -50.06
C LYS A 3 4.91 84.59 -49.56
N ILE A 4 6.19 84.99 -49.51
CA ILE A 4 7.20 84.88 -48.42
C ILE A 4 6.88 83.90 -47.27
N GLY A 5 7.85 83.03 -46.92
CA GLY A 5 7.88 82.30 -45.65
C GLY A 5 9.27 81.73 -45.32
N ARG A 6 9.85 82.20 -44.20
CA ARG A 6 11.24 82.03 -43.76
C ARG A 6 11.63 80.60 -43.32
N SER A 7 12.92 80.32 -43.49
CA SER A 7 13.71 79.22 -42.91
C SER A 7 13.78 79.32 -41.37
N ALA A 8 13.55 78.19 -40.70
CA ALA A 8 13.77 77.99 -39.27
C ALA A 8 14.77 76.84 -39.06
N THR A 9 15.92 77.15 -38.46
CA THR A 9 16.96 76.20 -38.06
C THR A 9 16.57 75.55 -36.73
N SER A 10 16.35 74.23 -36.74
CA SER A 10 16.08 73.48 -35.51
C SER A 10 17.38 73.19 -34.75
N LYS A 11 17.46 73.68 -33.52
CA LYS A 11 18.49 73.33 -32.54
C LYS A 11 18.22 71.91 -32.04
N TRP A 12 19.08 70.98 -32.40
CA TRP A 12 19.08 69.62 -31.86
C TRP A 12 19.54 69.65 -30.39
N SER A 13 18.65 69.22 -29.50
CA SER A 13 18.86 69.18 -28.06
C SER A 13 19.68 67.96 -27.65
N TRP A 14 20.85 68.18 -27.05
CA TRP A 14 21.76 67.14 -26.57
C TRP A 14 21.27 66.36 -25.34
N THR A 15 20.07 66.66 -24.81
CA THR A 15 19.54 66.01 -23.60
C THR A 15 18.86 64.66 -23.85
N ASN A 16 18.56 64.29 -25.10
CA ASN A 16 17.91 63.01 -25.42
C ASN A 16 18.88 61.82 -25.48
N ASN A 17 20.19 62.05 -25.56
CA ASN A 17 21.16 60.97 -25.66
C ASN A 17 21.41 60.27 -24.31
N ALA A 18 21.42 60.99 -23.20
CA ALA A 18 21.68 60.39 -21.88
C ALA A 18 20.57 59.43 -21.45
N VAL A 19 19.30 59.81 -21.65
CA VAL A 19 18.15 58.95 -21.34
C VAL A 19 18.14 57.71 -22.25
N THR A 20 18.41 57.88 -23.54
CA THR A 20 18.48 56.76 -24.49
C THR A 20 19.60 55.78 -24.13
N ILE A 21 20.76 56.29 -23.71
CA ILE A 21 21.90 55.47 -23.26
C ILE A 21 21.54 54.70 -21.98
N LEU A 22 20.89 55.33 -21.01
CA LEU A 22 20.46 54.67 -19.77
C LEU A 22 19.41 53.57 -20.01
N VAL A 23 18.47 53.80 -20.92
CA VAL A 23 17.46 52.80 -21.31
C VAL A 23 18.13 51.62 -22.01
N LEU A 24 19.07 51.86 -22.92
CA LEU A 24 19.82 50.79 -23.59
C LEU A 24 20.68 49.98 -22.61
N LEU A 25 21.35 50.64 -21.65
CA LEU A 25 22.12 49.98 -20.59
C LEU A 25 21.24 49.10 -19.70
N TYR A 26 20.05 49.57 -19.33
CA TYR A 26 19.09 48.78 -18.56
C TYR A 26 18.63 47.53 -19.32
N ILE A 27 18.31 47.66 -20.62
CA ILE A 27 17.91 46.52 -21.47
C ILE A 27 19.04 45.48 -21.56
N VAL A 28 20.28 45.93 -21.75
CA VAL A 28 21.45 45.02 -21.80
C VAL A 28 21.65 44.29 -20.48
N LEU A 29 21.56 45.00 -19.35
CA LEU A 29 21.70 44.39 -18.02
C LEU A 29 20.59 43.38 -17.72
N ALA A 30 19.34 43.68 -18.09
CA ALA A 30 18.22 42.76 -17.96
C ALA A 30 18.43 41.50 -18.82
N PHE A 31 18.93 41.66 -20.04
CA PHE A 31 19.20 40.52 -20.93
C PHE A 31 20.34 39.64 -20.40
N VAL A 32 21.43 40.24 -19.91
CA VAL A 32 22.55 39.51 -19.28
C VAL A 32 22.10 38.79 -18.01
N GLY A 33 21.29 39.42 -17.15
CA GLY A 33 20.73 38.78 -15.96
C GLY A 33 19.84 37.59 -16.30
N THR A 34 19.02 37.70 -17.34
CA THR A 34 18.15 36.61 -17.82
C THR A 34 18.99 35.46 -18.40
N LEU A 35 20.07 35.76 -19.14
CA LEU A 35 20.98 34.75 -19.69
C LEU A 35 21.77 34.01 -18.59
N LEU A 36 22.16 34.72 -17.54
CA LEU A 36 22.82 34.13 -16.36
C LEU A 36 21.87 33.23 -15.57
N LEU A 37 20.62 33.66 -15.34
CA LEU A 37 19.60 32.81 -14.72
C LEU A 37 19.28 31.59 -15.57
N PHE A 38 19.21 31.74 -16.90
CA PHE A 38 19.00 30.63 -17.81
C PHE A 38 20.18 29.65 -17.83
N THR A 39 21.42 30.13 -17.78
CA THR A 39 22.60 29.25 -17.67
C THR A 39 22.69 28.56 -16.31
N VAL A 40 22.33 29.22 -15.21
CA VAL A 40 22.21 28.56 -13.89
C VAL A 40 21.10 27.51 -13.90
N PHE A 41 19.95 27.80 -14.53
CA PHE A 41 18.85 26.84 -14.68
C PHE A 41 19.23 25.64 -15.55
N ILE A 42 19.89 25.86 -16.70
CA ILE A 42 20.43 24.80 -17.56
C ILE A 42 21.44 23.96 -16.77
N ARG A 43 22.34 24.57 -15.99
CA ARG A 43 23.37 23.86 -15.22
C ARG A 43 22.81 23.10 -14.02
N ALA A 44 21.74 23.60 -13.41
CA ALA A 44 20.99 22.90 -12.37
C ALA A 44 20.24 21.68 -12.93
N ASN A 45 19.74 21.77 -14.17
CA ASN A 45 19.04 20.67 -14.83
C ASN A 45 19.94 19.74 -15.67
N SER A 46 21.17 20.13 -16.02
CA SER A 46 22.08 19.30 -16.81
C SER A 46 22.77 18.20 -16.01
N ASN A 47 22.58 18.15 -14.68
CA ASN A 47 23.08 17.05 -13.84
C ASN A 47 22.18 15.80 -13.87
N THR A 48 21.14 15.75 -14.71
CA THR A 48 20.22 14.60 -14.77
C THR A 48 20.10 13.94 -16.15
N THR A 49 20.90 14.30 -17.15
CA THR A 49 20.80 13.64 -18.46
C THR A 49 22.15 13.47 -19.17
N ASP A 50 22.89 12.42 -18.78
CA ASP A 50 23.80 11.72 -19.68
C ASP A 50 23.42 10.23 -19.67
N GLY A 51 22.97 9.71 -20.82
CA GLY A 51 22.62 8.30 -20.96
C GLY A 51 21.63 7.95 -22.08
N ALA A 52 21.74 8.59 -23.25
CA ALA A 52 21.15 8.05 -24.49
C ALA A 52 22.15 7.06 -25.10
N GLY A 53 21.87 5.77 -24.96
CA GLY A 53 22.64 4.70 -25.61
C GLY A 53 22.39 3.34 -24.98
N ASN A 54 21.64 2.48 -25.69
CA ASN A 54 21.41 1.06 -25.43
C ASN A 54 20.86 0.72 -24.03
N LYS A 55 19.53 0.67 -23.88
CA LYS A 55 18.94 0.13 -22.65
C LYS A 55 18.94 -1.40 -22.69
N PRO A 56 19.65 -2.04 -21.75
CA PRO A 56 19.80 -3.48 -21.70
C PRO A 56 18.49 -4.17 -21.28
N GLY A 57 18.32 -5.42 -21.69
CA GLY A 57 17.15 -6.23 -21.41
C GLY A 57 16.89 -6.56 -19.91
N PRO A 58 15.91 -7.43 -19.64
CA PRO A 58 15.18 -7.55 -18.35
C PRO A 58 16.00 -7.95 -17.12
N GLU A 59 17.29 -8.27 -17.24
CA GLU A 59 18.17 -8.41 -16.07
C GLU A 59 18.49 -7.09 -15.37
N THR A 60 18.23 -5.95 -16.02
CA THR A 60 18.70 -4.65 -15.51
C THR A 60 17.71 -3.90 -14.62
N SER A 61 16.45 -4.31 -14.55
CA SER A 61 15.51 -3.74 -13.56
C SER A 61 15.84 -4.21 -12.15
N ILE A 62 16.32 -5.45 -11.99
CA ILE A 62 16.91 -5.92 -10.73
C ILE A 62 18.19 -5.10 -10.47
N ARG A 63 19.08 -4.92 -11.46
CA ARG A 63 20.36 -4.17 -11.28
C ARG A 63 20.19 -2.72 -10.81
N ASN A 64 19.02 -2.12 -11.01
CA ASN A 64 18.70 -0.75 -10.58
C ASN A 64 18.06 -0.67 -9.18
N LEU A 65 17.68 -1.80 -8.58
CA LEU A 65 17.40 -1.82 -7.16
C LEU A 65 18.70 -1.60 -6.39
N PRO A 66 18.68 -0.97 -5.22
CA PRO A 66 19.84 -0.98 -4.33
C PRO A 66 20.35 -2.42 -4.15
N ALA A 67 21.68 -2.62 -4.12
CA ALA A 67 22.29 -3.95 -4.26
C ALA A 67 21.80 -4.96 -3.20
N ASP A 68 21.51 -4.48 -2.00
CA ASP A 68 20.88 -5.21 -0.90
C ASP A 68 19.49 -5.77 -1.29
N TRP A 69 18.65 -4.97 -1.95
CA TRP A 69 17.34 -5.42 -2.43
C TRP A 69 17.42 -6.49 -3.53
N GLN A 70 18.46 -6.45 -4.36
CA GLN A 70 18.68 -7.48 -5.39
C GLN A 70 19.03 -8.83 -4.79
N GLU A 71 19.90 -8.82 -3.79
CA GLU A 71 20.35 -10.02 -3.08
C GLU A 71 19.20 -10.67 -2.32
N ILE A 72 18.41 -9.86 -1.62
CA ILE A 72 17.17 -10.23 -0.93
C ILE A 72 16.20 -10.93 -1.90
N TYR A 73 15.94 -10.30 -3.05
CA TYR A 73 15.03 -10.87 -4.05
C TYR A 73 15.53 -12.22 -4.62
N LYS A 74 16.83 -12.31 -4.91
CA LYS A 74 17.45 -13.55 -5.41
C LYS A 74 17.40 -14.67 -4.37
N LYS A 75 17.63 -14.36 -3.10
CA LYS A 75 17.61 -15.31 -1.99
C LYS A 75 16.21 -15.85 -1.72
N GLY A 76 15.20 -14.98 -1.63
CA GLY A 76 13.80 -15.38 -1.48
C GLY A 76 13.29 -16.26 -2.64
N SER A 77 13.63 -15.90 -3.88
CA SER A 77 13.26 -16.68 -5.07
C SER A 77 13.94 -18.06 -5.15
N LYS A 78 15.18 -18.19 -4.67
CA LYS A 78 15.89 -19.48 -4.61
C LYS A 78 15.28 -20.37 -3.54
N ASN A 79 15.10 -19.85 -2.32
CA ASN A 79 14.53 -20.59 -1.19
C ASN A 79 13.13 -21.14 -1.52
N LEU A 80 12.30 -20.35 -2.20
CA LEU A 80 10.96 -20.79 -2.61
C LEU A 80 11.01 -21.91 -3.66
N ARG A 81 11.95 -21.86 -4.61
CA ARG A 81 12.14 -22.93 -5.61
C ARG A 81 12.64 -24.22 -4.98
N ASP A 82 13.60 -24.10 -4.06
CA ASP A 82 14.15 -25.26 -3.34
C ASP A 82 13.07 -25.88 -2.43
N TRP A 83 12.22 -25.06 -1.79
CA TRP A 83 11.06 -25.53 -1.03
C TRP A 83 10.05 -26.28 -1.90
N LYS A 84 9.67 -25.74 -3.08
CA LYS A 84 8.78 -26.44 -4.02
C LYS A 84 9.35 -27.78 -4.45
N LYS A 85 10.66 -27.85 -4.71
CA LYS A 85 11.33 -29.07 -5.16
C LYS A 85 11.38 -30.14 -4.06
N ASN A 86 11.70 -29.75 -2.83
CA ASN A 86 11.85 -30.69 -1.71
C ASN A 86 10.52 -31.11 -1.08
N GLY A 87 9.49 -30.25 -1.12
CA GLY A 87 8.19 -30.52 -0.52
C GLY A 87 7.31 -31.50 -1.30
N LEU A 88 7.67 -31.86 -2.54
CA LEU A 88 6.95 -32.85 -3.34
C LEU A 88 7.29 -34.31 -2.96
N GLU A 89 8.43 -34.56 -2.30
CA GLU A 89 8.91 -35.93 -2.00
C GLU A 89 8.54 -36.44 -0.60
N LYS A 90 8.01 -35.60 0.30
CA LYS A 90 7.54 -36.03 1.62
C LYS A 90 6.07 -35.67 1.81
N SER A 91 5.18 -36.55 1.34
CA SER A 91 3.81 -36.63 1.85
C SER A 91 3.86 -37.29 3.24
N MET A 92 4.34 -36.54 4.23
CA MET A 92 4.13 -36.94 5.62
C MET A 92 2.72 -36.49 5.99
N VAL A 93 1.89 -37.39 6.47
CA VAL A 93 0.56 -37.05 7.00
C VAL A 93 0.79 -36.23 8.27
N LEU A 94 0.73 -34.91 8.16
CA LEU A 94 0.82 -34.01 9.30
C LEU A 94 -0.47 -34.12 10.12
N THR A 95 -0.33 -34.58 11.37
CA THR A 95 -1.41 -34.63 12.36
C THR A 95 -1.16 -33.55 13.40
N TYR A 96 -2.21 -32.81 13.77
CA TYR A 96 -2.16 -31.79 14.81
C TYR A 96 -3.14 -32.16 15.94
N PRO A 97 -2.73 -32.99 16.91
CA PRO A 97 -3.60 -33.36 18.02
C PRO A 97 -4.11 -32.12 18.76
N GLY A 98 -5.42 -32.06 18.99
CA GLY A 98 -6.06 -30.96 19.74
C GLY A 98 -6.25 -29.65 18.97
N VAL A 99 -5.84 -29.58 17.70
CA VAL A 99 -6.13 -28.43 16.82
C VAL A 99 -7.44 -28.65 16.08
N ASP A 100 -8.25 -27.61 15.96
CA ASP A 100 -9.49 -27.62 15.18
C ASP A 100 -9.22 -28.04 13.71
N ASP A 101 -10.10 -28.86 13.13
CA ASP A 101 -9.91 -29.42 11.79
C ASP A 101 -9.72 -28.34 10.71
N LYS A 102 -10.41 -27.20 10.81
CA LYS A 102 -10.28 -26.09 9.84
C LYS A 102 -8.92 -25.40 9.97
N ILE A 103 -8.44 -25.20 11.19
CA ILE A 103 -7.11 -24.63 11.43
C ILE A 103 -6.02 -25.62 11.00
N ALA A 104 -6.22 -26.91 11.30
CA ALA A 104 -5.36 -27.99 10.85
C ALA A 104 -5.27 -28.05 9.31
N ASP A 105 -6.38 -27.82 8.59
CA ASP A 105 -6.38 -27.74 7.13
C ASP A 105 -5.55 -26.58 6.59
N ILE A 106 -5.63 -25.40 7.22
CA ILE A 106 -4.78 -24.25 6.89
C ILE A 106 -3.31 -24.62 7.08
N LEU A 107 -2.94 -25.20 8.22
CA LEU A 107 -1.57 -25.61 8.53
C LEU A 107 -1.05 -26.71 7.59
N ARG A 108 -1.87 -27.72 7.26
CA ARG A 108 -1.55 -28.76 6.26
C ARG A 108 -1.28 -28.14 4.89
N THR A 109 -2.14 -27.24 4.45
CA THR A 109 -2.02 -26.56 3.15
C THR A 109 -0.78 -25.68 3.11
N ALA A 110 -0.47 -25.02 4.22
CA ALA A 110 0.76 -24.23 4.40
C ALA A 110 2.01 -25.08 4.62
N ARG A 111 1.86 -26.39 4.88
CA ARG A 111 2.92 -27.36 5.22
C ARG A 111 3.74 -26.93 6.44
N VAL A 112 3.05 -26.44 7.47
CA VAL A 112 3.67 -25.90 8.69
C VAL A 112 3.66 -26.93 9.80
N GLU A 113 4.82 -27.30 10.31
CA GLU A 113 4.92 -28.13 11.51
C GLU A 113 4.88 -27.24 12.76
N ILE A 114 4.13 -27.65 13.78
CA ILE A 114 4.03 -26.96 15.07
C ILE A 114 4.20 -27.95 16.23
N ASP A 115 4.68 -27.47 17.36
CA ASP A 115 4.76 -28.24 18.60
C ASP A 115 3.43 -28.21 19.38
N GLU A 116 3.34 -29.05 20.42
CA GLU A 116 2.15 -29.18 21.26
C GLU A 116 1.82 -27.88 22.02
N GLU A 117 2.83 -27.11 22.43
CA GLU A 117 2.65 -25.82 23.08
C GLU A 117 1.98 -24.82 22.14
N THR A 118 2.48 -24.69 20.92
CA THR A 118 1.92 -23.81 19.88
C THR A 118 0.52 -24.27 19.47
N ALA A 119 0.30 -25.58 19.33
CA ALA A 119 -1.01 -26.15 19.05
C ALA A 119 -2.05 -25.74 20.09
N SER A 120 -1.69 -25.74 21.38
CA SER A 120 -2.59 -25.35 22.48
C SER A 120 -2.99 -23.87 22.49
N ARG A 121 -2.25 -23.02 21.76
CA ARG A 121 -2.50 -21.57 21.66
C ARG A 121 -3.33 -21.19 20.44
N LEU A 122 -3.53 -22.12 19.50
CA LEU A 122 -4.33 -21.86 18.31
C LEU A 122 -5.81 -21.68 18.68
N PRO A 123 -6.53 -20.82 17.94
CA PRO A 123 -7.96 -20.66 18.13
C PRO A 123 -8.73 -21.92 17.70
N THR A 124 -9.94 -22.09 18.23
CA THR A 124 -10.92 -23.00 17.62
C THR A 124 -11.55 -22.33 16.39
N TRP A 125 -12.21 -23.10 15.52
CA TRP A 125 -12.98 -22.48 14.43
C TRP A 125 -14.18 -21.68 14.96
N GLU A 126 -14.78 -22.12 16.07
CA GLU A 126 -15.84 -21.38 16.75
C GLU A 126 -15.37 -19.98 17.20
N ASP A 127 -14.14 -19.85 17.72
CA ASP A 127 -13.57 -18.55 18.07
C ASP A 127 -13.47 -17.62 16.84
N VAL A 128 -13.02 -18.16 15.69
CA VAL A 128 -12.93 -17.41 14.43
C VAL A 128 -14.31 -16.97 13.94
N VAL A 129 -15.27 -17.90 13.92
CA VAL A 129 -16.65 -17.65 13.47
C VAL A 129 -17.36 -16.65 14.36
N SER A 130 -17.13 -16.70 15.68
CA SER A 130 -17.73 -15.76 16.62
C SER A 130 -17.29 -14.31 16.37
N GLN A 131 -16.07 -14.11 15.86
CA GLN A 131 -15.51 -12.79 15.61
C GLN A 131 -15.78 -12.30 14.19
N TYR A 132 -15.66 -13.18 13.20
CA TYR A 132 -15.62 -12.79 11.79
C TYR A 132 -16.71 -13.44 10.94
N GLY A 133 -17.44 -14.42 11.46
CA GLY A 133 -18.46 -15.19 10.74
C GLY A 133 -17.88 -16.38 9.96
N GLU A 134 -18.77 -17.19 9.41
CA GLU A 134 -18.43 -18.47 8.72
C GLU A 134 -17.88 -18.29 7.30
N LYS A 135 -18.09 -17.12 6.69
CA LYS A 135 -17.78 -16.86 5.27
C LYS A 135 -16.98 -15.57 5.14
N PRO A 136 -16.10 -15.49 4.12
CA PRO A 136 -15.38 -14.26 3.85
C PRO A 136 -16.33 -13.14 3.39
N ILE A 137 -15.97 -11.90 3.72
CA ILE A 137 -16.67 -10.71 3.28
C ILE A 137 -15.84 -10.07 2.16
N ILE A 138 -16.38 -10.11 0.93
CA ILE A 138 -15.73 -9.56 -0.26
C ILE A 138 -16.68 -8.58 -0.95
N HIS A 139 -16.34 -7.30 -0.92
CA HIS A 139 -17.11 -6.21 -1.53
C HIS A 139 -16.55 -5.84 -2.90
N GLY A 140 -17.40 -5.31 -3.78
CA GLY A 140 -17.02 -4.79 -5.10
C GLY A 140 -17.00 -5.85 -6.22
N LEU A 141 -17.46 -7.06 -5.96
CA LEU A 141 -17.52 -8.14 -6.96
C LEU A 141 -18.40 -7.80 -8.16
N GLU A 142 -19.41 -6.96 -7.97
CA GLU A 142 -20.25 -6.44 -9.05
C GLU A 142 -19.49 -5.54 -10.03
N LYS A 143 -18.31 -5.04 -9.65
CA LYS A 143 -17.45 -4.22 -10.53
C LYS A 143 -16.47 -5.03 -11.37
N CYS A 144 -16.35 -6.33 -11.13
CA CYS A 144 -15.42 -7.20 -11.85
C CYS A 144 -15.67 -7.20 -13.35
N GLU A 145 -16.93 -7.32 -13.78
CA GLU A 145 -17.27 -7.30 -15.20
C GLU A 145 -16.98 -5.92 -15.83
N THR A 146 -17.34 -4.83 -15.14
CA THR A 146 -17.02 -3.46 -15.58
C THR A 146 -15.52 -3.29 -15.79
N TYR A 147 -14.69 -3.76 -14.86
CA TYR A 147 -13.24 -3.73 -14.99
C TYR A 147 -12.74 -4.52 -16.20
N ARG A 148 -13.19 -5.77 -16.37
CA ARG A 148 -12.77 -6.62 -17.50
C ARG A 148 -13.18 -6.05 -18.86
N ASN A 149 -14.29 -5.30 -18.92
CA ASN A 149 -14.73 -4.61 -20.13
C ASN A 149 -13.96 -3.31 -20.39
N MET A 150 -13.53 -2.63 -19.34
CA MET A 150 -12.76 -1.37 -19.41
C MET A 150 -11.30 -1.60 -19.78
N VAL A 151 -10.70 -2.71 -19.32
CA VAL A 151 -9.26 -2.99 -19.44
C VAL A 151 -9.06 -4.22 -20.31
N LYS A 152 -8.26 -4.06 -21.37
CA LYS A 152 -7.91 -5.15 -22.29
C LYS A 152 -7.21 -6.28 -21.54
N PRO A 153 -7.45 -7.56 -21.89
CA PRO A 153 -6.85 -8.70 -21.20
C PRO A 153 -5.33 -8.57 -20.97
N GLU A 154 -4.60 -8.10 -21.97
CA GLU A 154 -3.14 -7.90 -21.93
C GLU A 154 -2.68 -6.77 -21.00
N ASP A 155 -3.57 -5.86 -20.60
CA ASP A 155 -3.27 -4.73 -19.71
C ASP A 155 -3.83 -4.95 -18.29
N ARG A 156 -4.56 -6.06 -18.04
CA ARG A 156 -5.17 -6.32 -16.73
C ARG A 156 -4.12 -6.59 -15.67
N MET A 157 -4.31 -5.96 -14.52
CA MET A 157 -3.43 -6.03 -13.38
C MET A 157 -4.22 -5.95 -12.07
N ILE A 158 -3.72 -6.59 -11.02
CA ILE A 158 -4.25 -6.45 -9.66
C ILE A 158 -3.13 -6.13 -8.69
N GLY A 159 -3.38 -5.25 -7.73
CA GLY A 159 -2.40 -4.87 -6.71
C GLY A 159 -3.04 -4.50 -5.38
N PRO A 160 -2.36 -4.78 -4.25
CA PRO A 160 -2.88 -4.45 -2.94
C PRO A 160 -2.88 -2.94 -2.69
N ALA A 161 -3.88 -2.51 -1.92
CA ALA A 161 -3.94 -1.24 -1.21
C ALA A 161 -4.38 -1.49 0.24
N GLY A 162 -3.99 -0.62 1.16
CA GLY A 162 -4.32 -0.73 2.58
C GLY A 162 -3.38 0.16 3.41
N ILE A 163 -3.82 0.65 4.56
CA ILE A 163 -2.93 1.32 5.52
C ILE A 163 -1.79 0.39 5.96
N PHE A 164 -0.80 0.92 6.69
CA PHE A 164 0.29 0.12 7.23
C PHE A 164 -0.28 -1.07 8.05
N ASN A 165 0.47 -2.17 8.12
CA ASN A 165 0.10 -3.38 8.88
C ASN A 165 -1.25 -4.09 8.55
N THR A 166 -1.81 -3.89 7.36
CA THR A 166 -3.05 -4.55 6.90
C THR A 166 -2.85 -5.84 6.08
N GLY A 167 -1.62 -6.36 6.02
CA GLY A 167 -1.34 -7.59 5.27
C GLY A 167 -1.19 -7.44 3.76
N THR A 168 -1.00 -6.21 3.24
CA THR A 168 -0.78 -6.00 1.79
C THR A 168 0.37 -6.81 1.18
N ASN A 169 1.43 -7.10 1.94
CA ASN A 169 2.49 -8.01 1.49
C ASN A 169 2.05 -9.47 1.43
N LEU A 170 1.25 -9.92 2.39
CA LEU A 170 0.71 -11.27 2.41
C LEU A 170 -0.16 -11.50 1.16
N PHE A 171 -1.10 -10.60 0.88
CA PHE A 171 -1.94 -10.69 -0.33
C PHE A 171 -1.11 -10.77 -1.61
N PHE A 172 -0.09 -9.91 -1.73
CA PHE A 172 0.75 -9.94 -2.91
C PHE A 172 1.45 -11.29 -3.11
N GLN A 173 2.05 -11.84 -2.06
CA GLN A 173 2.75 -13.12 -2.16
C GLN A 173 1.76 -14.25 -2.48
N LEU A 174 0.62 -14.27 -1.79
CA LEU A 174 -0.45 -15.22 -2.05
C LEU A 174 -0.97 -15.16 -3.49
N MET A 175 -1.33 -13.98 -4.00
CA MET A 175 -1.78 -13.84 -5.39
C MET A 175 -0.71 -14.24 -6.39
N LYS A 176 0.54 -13.86 -6.15
CA LYS A 176 1.65 -14.17 -7.06
C LYS A 176 1.87 -15.68 -7.20
N GLU A 177 1.67 -16.45 -6.14
CA GLU A 177 1.85 -17.90 -6.16
C GLU A 177 0.61 -18.65 -6.67
N ASN A 178 -0.58 -18.06 -6.55
CA ASN A 178 -1.84 -18.77 -6.78
C ASN A 178 -2.67 -18.27 -7.98
N CYS A 179 -2.32 -17.13 -8.59
CA CYS A 179 -3.07 -16.53 -9.70
C CYS A 179 -2.17 -16.20 -10.89
N ASP A 180 -2.70 -16.43 -12.10
CA ASP A 180 -2.04 -16.11 -13.37
C ASP A 180 -2.97 -15.41 -14.37
N ILE A 181 -2.72 -14.13 -14.65
CA ILE A 181 -3.34 -13.40 -15.76
C ILE A 181 -2.49 -13.62 -17.01
N LYS A 182 -2.74 -14.71 -17.72
CA LYS A 182 -1.88 -15.21 -18.82
C LYS A 182 -1.67 -14.17 -19.92
N GLU A 183 -2.72 -13.42 -20.25
CA GLU A 183 -2.70 -12.41 -21.30
C GLU A 183 -1.77 -11.24 -20.96
N ALA A 184 -1.58 -10.93 -19.67
CA ALA A 184 -0.69 -9.85 -19.24
C ALA A 184 0.78 -10.09 -19.62
N ALA A 185 1.18 -11.36 -19.89
CA ALA A 185 2.50 -11.69 -20.43
C ALA A 185 2.76 -11.08 -21.82
N HIS A 186 1.71 -10.69 -22.55
CA HIS A 186 1.79 -10.12 -23.88
C HIS A 186 1.65 -8.59 -23.90
N SER A 187 1.56 -7.95 -22.73
CA SER A 187 1.47 -6.50 -22.64
C SER A 187 2.67 -5.83 -23.32
N THR A 188 2.39 -4.83 -24.17
CA THR A 188 3.41 -3.95 -24.77
C THR A 188 3.35 -2.53 -24.23
N SER A 189 2.28 -2.21 -23.48
CA SER A 189 1.93 -0.89 -22.97
C SER A 189 2.67 -0.55 -21.67
N HIS A 190 3.16 -1.57 -20.96
CA HIS A 190 3.79 -1.41 -19.66
C HIS A 190 5.18 -2.05 -19.66
N LYS A 191 6.19 -1.30 -19.18
CA LYS A 191 7.56 -1.82 -19.01
C LYS A 191 7.63 -3.04 -18.08
N GLU A 192 6.63 -3.17 -17.23
CA GLU A 192 6.34 -4.30 -16.35
C GLU A 192 4.81 -4.36 -16.22
N PRO A 193 4.17 -5.49 -16.52
CA PRO A 193 3.62 -6.29 -15.45
C PRO A 193 4.58 -7.44 -15.23
N ARG A 194 4.58 -8.01 -14.03
CA ARG A 194 5.11 -9.38 -13.93
C ARG A 194 4.35 -10.24 -14.93
N LYS A 195 4.98 -11.30 -15.44
CA LYS A 195 4.41 -12.23 -16.44
C LYS A 195 2.96 -12.69 -16.17
N ASN A 196 2.49 -12.55 -14.93
CA ASN A 196 1.17 -12.99 -14.45
C ASN A 196 0.19 -11.86 -14.08
N GLY A 197 0.50 -10.58 -14.37
CA GLY A 197 -0.39 -9.44 -14.07
C GLY A 197 -0.53 -9.07 -12.58
N ILE A 198 0.20 -9.76 -11.68
CA ILE A 198 0.13 -9.49 -10.23
C ILE A 198 1.15 -8.43 -9.80
N ARG A 199 0.68 -7.38 -9.14
CA ARG A 199 1.50 -6.23 -8.70
C ARG A 199 1.75 -6.23 -7.20
N TYR A 200 2.94 -5.75 -6.81
CA TYR A 200 3.31 -5.57 -5.40
C TYR A 200 2.48 -4.50 -4.68
N GLN A 201 2.00 -3.51 -5.43
CA GLN A 201 1.18 -2.41 -4.95
C GLN A 201 0.42 -1.79 -6.12
N VAL A 202 -0.67 -1.09 -5.81
CA VAL A 202 -1.30 -0.16 -6.74
C VAL A 202 -0.30 0.93 -7.19
N PRO A 203 -0.44 1.50 -8.42
CA PRO A 203 0.56 2.40 -8.99
C PRO A 203 0.81 3.69 -8.22
N TRP A 204 -0.16 4.16 -7.45
CA TRP A 204 -0.01 5.35 -6.59
C TRP A 204 0.57 5.04 -5.21
N GLY A 205 0.94 3.79 -4.93
CA GLY A 205 1.50 3.32 -3.66
C GLY A 205 0.42 2.82 -2.71
N LYS A 206 0.60 1.60 -2.19
CA LYS A 206 -0.45 0.87 -1.47
C LYS A 206 -0.93 1.49 -0.14
N HIS A 207 -0.09 2.28 0.52
CA HIS A 207 -0.42 2.92 1.80
C HIS A 207 -0.97 4.35 1.64
N ASN A 208 -0.99 4.88 0.42
CA ASN A 208 -1.34 6.27 0.20
C ASN A 208 -2.86 6.47 0.07
N PRO A 209 -3.43 7.56 0.64
CA PRO A 209 -4.82 7.93 0.47
C PRO A 209 -5.16 8.13 -1.01
N VAL A 210 -6.22 7.49 -1.47
CA VAL A 210 -6.53 7.38 -2.90
C VAL A 210 -6.90 8.73 -3.53
N SER A 211 -7.64 9.59 -2.83
CA SER A 211 -8.15 10.87 -3.34
C SER A 211 -7.02 11.87 -3.67
N LYS A 212 -5.92 11.77 -2.92
CA LYS A 212 -4.75 12.66 -3.02
C LYS A 212 -3.61 12.08 -3.86
N HIS A 213 -3.60 10.77 -4.11
CA HIS A 213 -2.45 10.11 -4.74
C HIS A 213 -2.76 9.43 -6.06
N ARG A 214 -3.97 8.90 -6.29
CA ARG A 214 -4.32 8.33 -7.59
C ARG A 214 -4.22 9.43 -8.66
N PHE A 215 -3.49 9.13 -9.74
CA PHE A 215 -3.09 10.04 -10.83
C PHE A 215 -2.20 11.24 -10.47
N LYS A 216 -1.83 11.40 -9.19
CA LYS A 216 -0.95 12.49 -8.73
C LYS A 216 0.40 11.97 -8.26
N ASN A 217 0.46 10.69 -7.89
CA ASN A 217 1.67 9.99 -7.50
C ASN A 217 1.88 8.77 -8.40
N ALA A 218 3.13 8.52 -8.76
CA ALA A 218 3.59 7.23 -9.25
C ALA A 218 4.57 6.67 -8.22
N ALA A 219 4.24 5.51 -7.64
CA ALA A 219 5.10 4.86 -6.67
C ALA A 219 6.47 4.60 -7.29
N LYS A 220 7.53 5.09 -6.62
CA LYS A 220 8.92 4.95 -7.08
C LYS A 220 9.25 3.51 -7.47
N ALA A 221 8.81 2.56 -6.64
CA ALA A 221 8.88 1.15 -6.96
C ALA A 221 7.60 0.73 -7.71
N TRP A 222 7.76 0.33 -8.97
CA TRP A 222 6.72 -0.37 -9.74
C TRP A 222 5.45 0.41 -10.09
N GLY A 223 5.42 1.74 -9.90
CA GLY A 223 4.31 2.60 -10.30
C GLY A 223 4.56 3.43 -11.56
N GLU A 224 5.82 3.71 -11.91
CA GLU A 224 6.17 4.54 -13.06
C GLU A 224 5.80 3.88 -14.40
N GLY A 225 5.15 4.64 -15.29
CA GLY A 225 4.75 4.16 -16.62
C GLY A 225 3.54 3.21 -16.63
N ILE A 226 2.90 3.00 -15.48
CA ILE A 226 1.68 2.22 -15.38
C ILE A 226 0.47 3.14 -15.50
N LYS A 227 -0.43 2.83 -16.43
CA LYS A 227 -1.72 3.51 -16.53
C LYS A 227 -2.59 3.05 -15.35
N GLN A 228 -2.90 3.97 -14.46
CA GLN A 228 -3.48 3.63 -13.14
C GLN A 228 -4.94 3.15 -13.22
N ASP A 229 -5.60 3.33 -14.37
CA ASP A 229 -6.92 2.75 -14.65
C ASP A 229 -6.87 1.27 -15.03
N ASP A 230 -5.70 0.76 -15.42
CA ASP A 230 -5.54 -0.63 -15.86
C ASP A 230 -5.33 -1.57 -14.67
N VAL A 231 -5.20 -1.04 -13.44
CA VAL A 231 -4.99 -1.81 -12.22
C VAL A 231 -6.27 -1.87 -11.39
N MET A 232 -6.73 -3.08 -11.07
CA MET A 232 -7.74 -3.36 -10.05
C MET A 232 -7.11 -3.26 -8.65
N PRO A 233 -7.54 -2.31 -7.80
CA PRO A 233 -7.09 -2.28 -6.41
C PRO A 233 -7.77 -3.39 -5.62
N PHE A 234 -6.97 -4.11 -4.85
CA PHE A 234 -7.44 -5.02 -3.82
C PHE A 234 -7.19 -4.40 -2.45
N VAL A 235 -8.23 -3.78 -1.88
CA VAL A 235 -8.13 -3.00 -0.65
C VAL A 235 -8.31 -3.93 0.55
N LEU A 236 -7.28 -3.99 1.39
CA LEU A 236 -7.31 -4.74 2.63
C LEU A 236 -7.68 -3.83 3.79
N ILE A 237 -8.73 -4.23 4.50
CA ILE A 237 -9.09 -3.69 5.80
C ILE A 237 -8.74 -4.69 6.89
N LYS A 238 -8.29 -4.22 8.04
CA LYS A 238 -7.99 -5.08 9.20
C LYS A 238 -8.88 -4.64 10.36
N ASP A 239 -9.26 -5.57 11.23
CA ASP A 239 -9.97 -5.24 12.47
C ASP A 239 -9.24 -4.08 13.17
N PRO A 240 -9.94 -2.97 13.47
CA PRO A 240 -9.28 -1.76 13.93
C PRO A 240 -8.49 -1.97 15.24
N TYR A 241 -8.95 -2.84 16.13
CA TYR A 241 -8.27 -3.12 17.39
C TYR A 241 -6.98 -3.90 17.17
N HIS A 242 -7.04 -4.98 16.36
CA HIS A 242 -5.84 -5.72 15.99
C HIS A 242 -4.87 -4.91 15.12
N TRP A 243 -5.39 -3.99 14.29
CA TRP A 243 -4.57 -3.08 13.50
C TRP A 243 -3.81 -2.11 14.40
N MET A 244 -4.47 -1.44 15.34
CA MET A 244 -3.82 -0.54 16.30
C MET A 244 -2.77 -1.28 17.13
N GLY A 245 -3.07 -2.50 17.61
CA GLY A 245 -2.06 -3.34 18.28
C GLY A 245 -0.90 -3.77 17.37
N SER A 246 -1.08 -3.80 16.05
CA SER A 246 0.00 -4.05 15.10
C SER A 246 0.88 -2.81 14.88
N GLU A 247 0.28 -1.61 14.88
CA GLU A 247 1.03 -0.35 14.83
C GLU A 247 1.92 -0.17 16.07
N CYS A 248 1.50 -0.65 17.24
CA CYS A 248 2.32 -0.69 18.45
C CYS A 248 3.64 -1.47 18.30
N ARG A 249 3.64 -2.50 17.44
CA ARG A 249 4.86 -3.29 17.17
C ARG A 249 5.71 -2.65 16.09
N HIS A 250 5.07 -2.06 15.09
CA HIS A 250 5.73 -1.44 13.96
C HIS A 250 4.93 -0.22 13.47
N GLU A 251 5.27 0.97 13.95
CA GLU A 251 4.58 2.23 13.63
C GLU A 251 4.78 2.72 12.18
N TYR A 252 5.77 2.17 11.45
CA TYR A 252 6.18 2.63 10.11
C TYR A 252 6.35 4.16 10.01
N LEU A 253 5.41 4.80 9.30
CA LEU A 253 5.38 6.23 9.01
C LEU A 253 4.25 6.95 9.77
N LEU A 254 3.64 6.26 10.74
CA LEU A 254 2.76 6.85 11.74
C LEU A 254 3.61 7.25 12.96
N LYS A 255 3.28 8.38 13.57
CA LYS A 255 3.93 8.92 14.77
C LYS A 255 2.88 9.46 15.73
N TRP A 256 2.88 8.94 16.95
CA TRP A 256 2.04 9.41 18.06
C TRP A 256 2.69 9.09 19.39
N THR A 257 2.24 9.73 20.46
CA THR A 257 2.76 9.50 21.81
C THR A 257 2.30 8.14 22.33
N HIS A 258 3.22 7.23 22.62
CA HIS A 258 2.94 5.94 23.26
C HIS A 258 4.22 5.36 23.89
N SER A 259 4.09 4.27 24.65
CA SER A 259 5.22 3.47 25.14
C SER A 259 4.97 1.99 24.89
N LYS A 260 5.95 1.11 25.13
CA LYS A 260 5.75 -0.34 24.99
C LYS A 260 4.68 -0.89 25.93
N ASP A 261 4.61 -0.34 27.14
CA ASP A 261 3.66 -0.76 28.17
C ASP A 261 2.33 0.02 28.08
N ASP A 262 2.28 1.04 27.22
CA ASP A 262 1.17 1.96 27.06
C ASP A 262 0.91 2.22 25.58
N CYS A 263 0.34 1.22 24.90
CA CYS A 263 -0.01 1.27 23.49
C CYS A 263 -1.31 0.48 23.27
N PRO A 264 -2.31 1.02 22.55
CA PRO A 264 -2.18 2.09 21.55
C PRO A 264 -2.14 3.53 22.06
N ASN A 265 -2.45 3.79 23.34
CA ASN A 265 -2.53 5.14 23.90
C ASN A 265 -3.44 6.06 23.05
N LEU A 266 -4.74 5.75 22.98
CA LEU A 266 -5.68 6.50 22.12
C LEU A 266 -6.10 7.85 22.70
N ILE A 267 -6.00 8.02 24.01
CA ILE A 267 -6.45 9.22 24.73
C ILE A 267 -5.39 9.68 25.74
N ASP A 268 -5.43 10.95 26.11
CA ASP A 268 -4.65 11.47 27.24
C ASP A 268 -5.22 10.94 28.56
N LYS A 269 -4.56 9.91 29.08
CA LYS A 269 -4.92 9.25 30.34
C LYS A 269 -4.77 10.16 31.57
N SER A 270 -4.08 11.29 31.46
CA SER A 270 -4.00 12.28 32.55
C SER A 270 -5.30 13.05 32.74
N ILE A 271 -6.17 13.09 31.73
CA ILE A 271 -7.46 13.77 31.75
C ILE A 271 -8.55 12.72 31.99
N GLN A 272 -9.15 12.73 33.18
CA GLN A 272 -10.08 11.67 33.62
C GLN A 272 -11.54 11.91 33.22
N ASP A 273 -11.92 13.17 33.02
CA ASP A 273 -13.28 13.64 32.80
C ASP A 273 -13.65 13.84 31.32
N ALA A 274 -12.70 13.64 30.41
CA ALA A 274 -12.91 13.75 28.97
C ALA A 274 -12.05 12.75 28.19
N PHE A 275 -12.52 12.39 26.99
CA PHE A 275 -11.68 11.73 25.99
C PHE A 275 -10.95 12.79 25.18
N VAL A 276 -9.70 13.06 25.55
CA VAL A 276 -8.81 13.91 24.75
C VAL A 276 -7.97 13.00 23.87
N PRO A 277 -8.20 12.96 22.54
CA PRO A 277 -7.54 11.99 21.67
C PRO A 277 -6.04 12.29 21.50
N GLN A 278 -5.24 11.24 21.32
CA GLN A 278 -3.80 11.36 21.07
C GLN A 278 -3.52 11.57 19.58
N PRO A 279 -3.04 12.74 19.15
CA PRO A 279 -2.89 13.08 17.75
C PRO A 279 -1.86 12.19 17.05
N VAL A 280 -2.18 11.79 15.83
CA VAL A 280 -1.30 10.97 14.98
C VAL A 280 -0.82 11.79 13.80
N THR A 281 0.47 11.72 13.50
CA THR A 281 1.04 12.24 12.25
C THR A 281 1.36 11.07 11.32
N ALA A 282 0.81 11.08 10.10
CA ALA A 282 1.10 10.08 9.07
C ALA A 282 1.88 10.71 7.91
N THR A 283 3.01 10.10 7.53
CA THR A 283 3.78 10.52 6.35
C THR A 283 3.45 9.63 5.15
N PHE A 284 2.88 10.22 4.11
CA PHE A 284 2.60 9.62 2.81
C PHE A 284 3.57 10.12 1.74
N ALA A 285 3.43 9.62 0.51
CA ALA A 285 4.36 9.97 -0.57
C ALA A 285 4.34 11.45 -0.95
N LEU A 286 3.18 12.11 -0.91
CA LEU A 286 3.02 13.52 -1.31
C LEU A 286 2.74 14.49 -0.15
N SER A 287 2.39 13.96 1.03
CA SER A 287 1.94 14.78 2.16
C SER A 287 2.34 14.17 3.49
N THR A 288 2.41 15.01 4.51
CA THR A 288 2.34 14.58 5.92
C THR A 288 1.05 15.14 6.50
N GLU A 289 0.23 14.27 7.07
CA GLU A 289 -1.12 14.58 7.51
C GLU A 289 -1.24 14.38 9.01
N LYS A 290 -2.09 15.17 9.65
CA LYS A 290 -2.41 15.06 11.07
C LYS A 290 -3.83 14.54 11.21
N TYR A 291 -3.99 13.58 12.11
CA TYR A 291 -5.24 12.94 12.47
C TYR A 291 -5.48 13.11 13.97
N GLU A 292 -6.74 13.06 14.38
CA GLU A 292 -7.10 13.22 15.79
C GLU A 292 -6.60 12.05 16.65
N SER A 293 -6.67 10.83 16.13
CA SER A 293 -6.20 9.60 16.78
C SER A 293 -5.92 8.49 15.76
N LEU A 294 -5.46 7.32 16.22
CA LEU A 294 -5.36 6.14 15.35
C LEU A 294 -6.72 5.72 14.80
N VAL A 295 -7.80 5.92 15.56
CA VAL A 295 -9.18 5.65 15.12
C VAL A 295 -9.53 6.54 13.92
N ASP A 296 -9.17 7.83 13.98
CA ASP A 296 -9.38 8.76 12.87
C ASP A 296 -8.57 8.39 11.62
N VAL A 297 -7.31 7.94 11.77
CA VAL A 297 -6.50 7.41 10.65
C VAL A 297 -7.24 6.25 9.95
N TRP A 298 -7.73 5.29 10.73
CA TRP A 298 -8.44 4.12 10.19
C TRP A 298 -9.72 4.54 9.47
N ASN A 299 -10.60 5.30 10.14
CA ASN A 299 -11.87 5.77 9.58
C ASN A 299 -11.65 6.57 8.29
N THR A 300 -10.81 7.60 8.36
CA THR A 300 -10.60 8.53 7.24
C THR A 300 -10.01 7.82 6.03
N TRP A 301 -9.00 6.96 6.20
CA TRP A 301 -8.36 6.29 5.08
C TRP A 301 -9.31 5.33 4.36
N TYR A 302 -10.11 4.54 5.09
CA TYR A 302 -11.05 3.60 4.47
C TYR A 302 -12.26 4.30 3.86
N ASN A 303 -12.79 5.34 4.51
CA ASN A 303 -13.87 6.15 3.92
C ASN A 303 -13.46 6.85 2.62
N GLU A 304 -12.17 7.19 2.44
CA GLU A 304 -11.70 7.68 1.14
C GLU A 304 -11.88 6.64 0.02
N TYR A 305 -11.66 5.35 0.29
CA TYR A 305 -11.91 4.29 -0.68
C TYR A 305 -13.40 4.07 -0.91
N GLU A 306 -14.25 4.12 0.13
CA GLU A 306 -15.71 4.01 -0.01
C GLU A 306 -16.32 5.06 -0.95
N GLN A 307 -15.69 6.23 -1.03
CA GLN A 307 -16.15 7.33 -1.89
C GLN A 307 -15.71 7.18 -3.36
N GLN A 308 -14.89 6.17 -3.70
CA GLN A 308 -14.41 5.99 -5.07
C GLN A 308 -15.41 5.23 -5.93
N THR A 309 -15.49 5.62 -7.20
CA THR A 309 -16.41 5.02 -8.17
C THR A 309 -15.74 4.07 -9.17
N PHE A 310 -14.41 4.02 -9.19
CA PHE A 310 -13.68 3.10 -10.05
C PHE A 310 -13.76 1.65 -9.52
N PRO A 311 -13.60 0.63 -10.39
CA PRO A 311 -13.62 -0.76 -9.95
C PRO A 311 -12.52 -1.10 -8.93
N MET A 312 -12.91 -1.71 -7.81
CA MET A 312 -12.01 -2.24 -6.78
C MET A 312 -12.67 -3.42 -6.07
N ILE A 313 -11.86 -4.24 -5.41
CA ILE A 313 -12.32 -5.27 -4.48
C ILE A 313 -11.86 -4.88 -3.08
N GLN A 314 -12.69 -5.10 -2.06
CA GLN A 314 -12.32 -4.86 -0.68
C GLN A 314 -12.63 -6.10 0.16
N THR A 315 -11.72 -6.48 1.06
CA THR A 315 -11.93 -7.60 2.00
C THR A 315 -11.13 -7.40 3.27
N ARG A 316 -11.37 -8.26 4.25
CA ARG A 316 -10.66 -8.26 5.53
C ARG A 316 -9.31 -8.95 5.43
N PHE A 317 -8.37 -8.51 6.24
CA PHE A 317 -7.11 -9.21 6.46
C PHE A 317 -7.37 -10.60 7.05
N GLU A 318 -8.35 -10.69 7.94
CA GLU A 318 -8.75 -11.91 8.63
C GLU A 318 -9.32 -12.94 7.64
N ASP A 319 -10.11 -12.50 6.66
CA ASP A 319 -10.60 -13.37 5.58
C ASP A 319 -9.45 -13.90 4.71
N LEU A 320 -8.42 -13.08 4.48
CA LEU A 320 -7.23 -13.53 3.74
C LEU A 320 -6.45 -14.61 4.51
N VAL A 321 -6.50 -14.60 5.85
CA VAL A 321 -5.82 -15.56 6.73
C VAL A 321 -6.62 -16.85 6.85
N PHE A 322 -7.92 -16.78 7.14
CA PHE A 322 -8.76 -17.95 7.44
C PHE A 322 -9.46 -18.54 6.21
N HIS A 323 -9.74 -17.72 5.20
CA HIS A 323 -10.44 -18.09 3.96
C HIS A 323 -9.58 -17.80 2.72
N GLY A 324 -8.25 -17.89 2.86
CA GLY A 324 -7.30 -17.43 1.85
C GLY A 324 -7.58 -17.97 0.44
N GLU A 325 -7.86 -19.28 0.31
CA GLU A 325 -8.16 -19.88 -0.99
C GLU A 325 -9.38 -19.25 -1.68
N GLU A 326 -10.50 -19.15 -0.96
CA GLU A 326 -11.76 -18.61 -1.49
C GLU A 326 -11.60 -17.12 -1.88
N VAL A 327 -10.95 -16.34 -1.01
CA VAL A 327 -10.71 -14.91 -1.24
C VAL A 327 -9.85 -14.69 -2.49
N LEU A 328 -8.73 -15.42 -2.61
CA LEU A 328 -7.81 -15.23 -3.72
C LEU A 328 -8.34 -15.79 -5.04
N ARG A 329 -9.07 -16.91 -5.01
CA ARG A 329 -9.76 -17.45 -6.18
C ARG A 329 -10.74 -16.43 -6.74
N THR A 330 -11.58 -15.89 -5.87
CA THR A 330 -12.55 -14.84 -6.22
C THR A 330 -11.85 -13.61 -6.80
N ALA A 331 -10.77 -13.14 -6.16
CA ALA A 331 -10.00 -11.99 -6.64
C ALA A 331 -9.34 -12.25 -8.01
N CYS A 332 -8.80 -13.45 -8.22
CA CYS A 332 -8.15 -13.85 -9.46
C CYS A 332 -9.14 -13.89 -10.62
N GLU A 333 -10.28 -14.56 -10.43
CA GLU A 333 -11.35 -14.66 -11.41
C GLU A 333 -11.95 -13.28 -11.74
N CYS A 334 -12.07 -12.41 -10.74
CA CYS A 334 -12.55 -11.04 -10.91
C CYS A 334 -11.76 -10.28 -11.98
N VAL A 335 -10.43 -10.40 -11.98
CA VAL A 335 -9.55 -9.74 -12.96
C VAL A 335 -9.31 -10.56 -14.22
N GLY A 336 -10.01 -11.69 -14.38
CA GLY A 336 -9.89 -12.59 -15.53
C GLY A 336 -8.63 -13.44 -15.52
N GLY A 337 -8.02 -13.64 -14.36
CA GLY A 337 -6.92 -14.58 -14.18
C GLY A 337 -7.39 -16.03 -14.05
N VAL A 338 -6.43 -16.95 -14.11
CA VAL A 338 -6.61 -18.38 -13.86
C VAL A 338 -6.03 -18.71 -12.49
N PHE A 339 -6.85 -19.23 -11.60
CA PHE A 339 -6.43 -19.67 -10.27
C PHE A 339 -5.82 -21.08 -10.32
N THR A 340 -4.83 -21.35 -9.47
CA THR A 340 -4.20 -22.67 -9.36
C THR A 340 -5.14 -23.71 -8.75
N ASP A 341 -5.02 -24.97 -9.18
CA ASP A 341 -5.70 -26.10 -8.51
C ASP A 341 -4.98 -26.54 -7.22
N ASN A 342 -3.71 -26.13 -7.06
CA ASN A 342 -2.89 -26.44 -5.89
C ASN A 342 -2.64 -25.15 -5.11
N PHE A 343 -3.60 -24.78 -4.26
CA PHE A 343 -3.48 -23.59 -3.44
C PHE A 343 -2.30 -23.71 -2.46
N VAL A 344 -1.55 -22.62 -2.32
CA VAL A 344 -0.37 -22.52 -1.45
C VAL A 344 -0.53 -21.33 -0.52
N TYR A 345 -0.55 -21.61 0.79
CA TYR A 345 -0.35 -20.59 1.80
C TYR A 345 1.13 -20.20 1.91
N ILE A 346 1.37 -18.97 2.36
CA ILE A 346 2.72 -18.48 2.67
C ILE A 346 2.95 -18.68 4.17
N GLU A 347 3.73 -19.71 4.52
CA GLU A 347 4.12 -20.00 5.91
C GLU A 347 4.97 -18.88 6.52
N ARG A 348 6.06 -18.54 5.82
CA ARG A 348 7.08 -17.62 6.32
C ARG A 348 6.56 -16.21 6.35
N ASN A 349 7.12 -15.40 7.24
CA ASN A 349 6.81 -13.99 7.25
C ASN A 349 7.07 -13.40 5.86
N ALA A 350 6.03 -12.83 5.25
CA ALA A 350 6.08 -12.26 3.90
C ALA A 350 7.11 -11.10 3.75
N LYS A 351 7.77 -10.72 4.85
CA LYS A 351 8.77 -9.67 4.98
C LYS A 351 10.13 -10.16 5.49
N GLU A 352 10.32 -11.46 5.75
CA GLU A 352 11.54 -12.03 6.38
C GLU A 352 12.83 -11.67 5.65
N ASP A 353 12.79 -11.51 4.33
CA ASP A 353 13.99 -11.20 3.56
C ASP A 353 14.44 -9.72 3.72
N LEU A 354 13.69 -8.86 4.40
CA LEU A 354 14.00 -7.43 4.53
C LEU A 354 14.47 -7.10 5.97
N PRO A 355 15.69 -6.54 6.15
CA PRO A 355 16.26 -6.23 7.48
C PRO A 355 15.38 -5.34 8.37
N LEU A 356 14.54 -4.52 7.75
CA LEU A 356 13.62 -3.60 8.43
C LEU A 356 12.39 -4.27 9.05
N ASN A 357 12.23 -5.60 8.92
CA ASN A 357 11.02 -6.32 9.36
C ASN A 357 11.29 -7.49 10.33
N ALA A 358 12.39 -7.42 11.08
CA ALA A 358 12.58 -8.31 12.23
C ALA A 358 11.39 -8.15 13.19
N GLY A 359 10.63 -9.23 13.42
CA GLY A 359 9.44 -9.23 14.28
C GLY A 359 8.08 -9.28 13.58
N ALA A 360 8.03 -9.33 12.24
CA ALA A 360 6.75 -9.62 11.59
C ALA A 360 6.35 -11.11 11.77
N ASN A 361 5.06 -11.31 12.01
CA ASN A 361 4.48 -12.61 12.37
C ASN A 361 4.45 -13.56 11.16
N GLY A 362 4.77 -14.84 11.41
CA GLY A 362 4.47 -15.91 10.46
C GLY A 362 2.98 -16.23 10.43
N LEU A 363 2.59 -17.21 9.61
CA LEU A 363 1.19 -17.65 9.52
C LEU A 363 0.64 -18.07 10.90
N VAL A 364 1.39 -18.88 11.65
CA VAL A 364 0.96 -19.43 12.95
C VAL A 364 0.74 -18.32 13.98
N ASP A 365 1.71 -17.43 14.14
CA ASP A 365 1.57 -16.28 15.05
C ASP A 365 0.38 -15.40 14.66
N THR A 366 0.11 -15.27 13.36
CA THR A 366 -1.05 -14.54 12.86
C THR A 366 -2.35 -15.24 13.25
N LEU A 367 -2.46 -16.56 13.06
CA LEU A 367 -3.63 -17.35 13.47
C LEU A 367 -3.91 -17.21 14.97
N ILE A 368 -2.87 -17.30 15.80
CA ILE A 368 -2.98 -17.11 17.26
C ILE A 368 -3.42 -15.68 17.59
N GLN A 369 -2.81 -14.68 16.94
CA GLN A 369 -3.05 -13.29 17.27
C GLN A 369 -4.47 -12.84 16.89
N VAL A 370 -4.93 -13.12 15.67
CA VAL A 370 -6.23 -12.62 15.19
C VAL A 370 -7.38 -13.58 15.45
N GLY A 371 -7.12 -14.88 15.63
CA GLY A 371 -8.18 -15.86 15.83
C GLY A 371 -8.77 -15.91 17.23
N ASN A 372 -8.11 -15.27 18.21
CA ASN A 372 -8.55 -15.28 19.61
C ASN A 372 -9.07 -13.91 20.04
N SER A 373 -10.35 -13.84 20.42
CA SER A 373 -11.03 -12.61 20.82
C SER A 373 -10.40 -11.94 22.06
N LYS A 374 -9.72 -12.70 22.91
CA LYS A 374 -8.99 -12.14 24.07
C LYS A 374 -7.81 -11.27 23.65
N ASN A 375 -7.19 -11.59 22.51
CA ASN A 375 -6.04 -10.83 21.98
C ASN A 375 -6.47 -9.57 21.23
N ARG A 376 -7.77 -9.42 20.96
CA ARG A 376 -8.33 -8.27 20.21
C ARG A 376 -8.08 -6.94 20.91
N PHE A 377 -8.21 -6.91 22.23
CA PHE A 377 -8.07 -5.71 23.06
C PHE A 377 -6.77 -5.67 23.85
N GLU A 378 -5.78 -6.50 23.50
CA GLU A 378 -4.48 -6.51 24.17
C GLU A 378 -3.83 -5.11 24.12
N GLY A 379 -3.45 -4.58 25.28
CA GLY A 379 -2.85 -3.26 25.44
C GLY A 379 -3.84 -2.10 25.65
N PHE A 380 -5.14 -2.31 25.41
CA PHE A 380 -6.14 -1.26 25.63
C PHE A 380 -6.59 -1.19 27.08
N THR A 381 -6.81 0.03 27.57
CA THR A 381 -7.58 0.27 28.81
C THR A 381 -9.08 0.36 28.52
N ASP A 382 -9.93 0.14 29.52
CA ASP A 382 -11.39 0.24 29.36
C ASP A 382 -11.84 1.59 28.79
N ARG A 383 -11.19 2.69 29.19
CA ARG A 383 -11.46 4.03 28.66
C ARG A 383 -11.11 4.15 27.18
N GLU A 384 -10.04 3.50 26.72
CA GLU A 384 -9.66 3.48 25.30
C GLU A 384 -10.59 2.61 24.47
N ILE A 385 -11.04 1.47 25.01
CA ILE A 385 -12.05 0.62 24.37
C ILE A 385 -13.34 1.42 24.18
N LEU A 386 -13.79 2.14 25.21
CA LEU A 386 -14.96 2.99 25.15
C LEU A 386 -14.79 4.13 24.13
N TYR A 387 -13.66 4.86 24.19
CA TYR A 387 -13.35 5.90 23.21
C TYR A 387 -13.36 5.36 21.78
N ALA A 388 -12.68 4.23 21.52
CA ALA A 388 -12.65 3.62 20.19
C ALA A 388 -14.05 3.20 19.74
N ASN A 389 -14.85 2.60 20.61
CA ASN A 389 -16.22 2.19 20.28
C ASN A 389 -17.12 3.38 19.90
N GLU A 390 -16.97 4.52 20.58
CA GLU A 390 -17.74 5.75 20.29
C GLU A 390 -17.30 6.44 19.00
N ASN A 391 -16.03 6.28 18.60
CA ASN A 391 -15.43 7.05 17.51
C ASN A 391 -15.14 6.24 16.24
N LEU A 392 -15.16 4.90 16.29
CA LEU A 392 -15.06 4.07 15.09
C LEU A 392 -16.30 4.25 14.20
N ASP A 393 -16.06 4.33 12.89
CA ASP A 393 -17.11 4.45 11.90
C ASP A 393 -17.99 3.20 11.89
N GLN A 394 -19.21 3.33 12.41
CA GLN A 394 -20.16 2.22 12.54
C GLN A 394 -20.59 1.65 11.18
N GLY A 395 -20.55 2.47 10.12
CA GLY A 395 -20.81 2.02 8.76
C GLY A 395 -19.73 1.06 8.26
N LEU A 396 -18.45 1.41 8.45
CA LEU A 396 -17.32 0.53 8.14
C LEU A 396 -17.32 -0.73 9.02
N MET A 397 -17.52 -0.59 10.33
CA MET A 397 -17.60 -1.73 11.25
C MET A 397 -18.69 -2.72 10.83
N SER A 398 -19.89 -2.22 10.54
CA SER A 398 -21.02 -3.04 10.07
C SER A 398 -20.75 -3.66 8.69
N LYS A 399 -20.25 -2.87 7.72
CA LYS A 399 -19.94 -3.34 6.35
C LYS A 399 -18.97 -4.52 6.35
N PHE A 400 -17.97 -4.50 7.23
CA PHE A 400 -16.97 -5.55 7.34
C PHE A 400 -17.25 -6.53 8.49
N GLY A 401 -18.42 -6.47 9.12
CA GLY A 401 -18.82 -7.43 10.15
C GLY A 401 -17.89 -7.46 11.37
N TYR A 402 -17.27 -6.33 11.73
CA TYR A 402 -16.51 -6.23 12.97
C TYR A 402 -17.47 -5.91 14.12
N ALA A 403 -17.58 -6.83 15.08
CA ALA A 403 -18.41 -6.62 16.24
C ALA A 403 -17.83 -5.49 17.12
N PRO A 404 -18.64 -4.59 17.70
CA PRO A 404 -18.17 -3.71 18.77
C PRO A 404 -17.70 -4.55 19.97
N PRO A 405 -16.83 -4.00 20.84
CA PRO A 405 -16.49 -4.63 22.11
C PRO A 405 -17.78 -4.91 22.92
N PRO A 406 -17.83 -6.02 23.68
CA PRO A 406 -18.93 -6.23 24.61
C PRO A 406 -18.98 -5.04 25.58
N PHE A 407 -20.17 -4.52 25.86
CA PHE A 407 -20.32 -3.45 26.85
C PHE A 407 -19.74 -3.93 28.19
N ILE A 408 -18.72 -3.22 28.68
CA ILE A 408 -18.04 -3.46 29.96
C ILE A 408 -18.84 -2.82 31.08
#